data_AF-A0A1J5RN64-F1
#
_entry.id   AF-A0A1J5RN64-F1
#
_cell.length_a   1.000
_cell.length_b   1.000
_cell.length_c   1.000
_cell.angle_alpha   90.00
_cell.angle_beta   90.00
_cell.angle_gamma   90.00
#
_symmetry.space_group_name_H-M   'P 1'
#
loop_
_entity.id
_entity.type
_entity.pdbx_description
1 polymer ?
#
loop_
_entity_poly.entity_id
_entity_poly.type
_entity_poly.pdbx_seq_one_letter_code
_entity_poly.pdbx_strand_id
1 'polypeptide(L)'
;MSDLESYLLFAGLEIADEMPHSIDEIITQNRHLMQLSMTCEDDLYPLYRLILPTDAPKDSMQNWSLVTLEHILEAEFEVFLLGDKSDGRGPRITSNVTGVDFGRKLITTTSGSVYALGDRAKEISPAHIIMICVALNESGIGEALGVAPFWKGT
;
A
#
# COMPACT_ATOMS: atom_id res chain seq x y z
N MET A 1 0.63 23.94 4.17
CA MET A 1 1.46 23.10 3.30
C MET A 1 1.60 21.77 3.99
N SER A 2 1.13 20.70 3.35
CA SER A 2 1.45 19.36 3.85
C SER A 2 2.96 19.13 3.69
N ASP A 3 3.56 18.30 4.55
CA ASP A 3 4.98 17.96 4.40
C ASP A 3 5.27 17.43 2.99
N LEU A 4 4.33 16.72 2.38
CA LEU A 4 4.42 16.17 1.02
C LEU A 4 4.52 17.25 -0.07
N GLU A 5 3.75 18.33 0.03
CA GLU A 5 3.85 19.48 -0.90
C GLU A 5 5.21 20.17 -0.77
N SER A 6 5.75 20.21 0.44
CA SER A 6 7.10 20.74 0.68
C SER A 6 8.16 19.81 0.10
N TYR A 7 8.00 18.48 0.27
CA TYR A 7 8.89 17.46 -0.29
C TYR A 7 8.91 17.46 -1.82
N LEU A 8 7.74 17.56 -2.48
CA LEU A 8 7.64 17.67 -3.94
C LEU A 8 8.23 18.98 -4.47
N LEU A 9 8.12 20.09 -3.71
CA LEU A 9 8.77 21.37 -4.06
C LEU A 9 10.30 21.31 -3.98
N PHE A 10 10.85 20.62 -2.98
CA PHE A 10 12.30 20.53 -2.76
C PHE A 10 13.00 19.59 -3.75
N ALA A 11 12.30 18.62 -4.31
CA ALA A 11 12.88 17.59 -5.17
C ALA A 11 12.98 17.97 -6.66
N GLY A 12 12.57 19.19 -7.03
CA GLY A 12 12.68 19.71 -8.39
C GLY A 12 11.60 19.19 -9.34
N LEU A 13 11.20 20.04 -10.28
CA LEU A 13 10.15 19.81 -11.28
C LEU A 13 10.34 18.55 -12.16
N GLU A 14 11.53 17.94 -12.17
CA GLU A 14 11.84 16.75 -13.00
C GLU A 14 11.22 15.44 -12.46
N ILE A 15 10.94 15.32 -11.15
CA ILE A 15 10.35 14.08 -10.57
C ILE A 15 8.86 13.93 -10.93
N ALA A 16 8.17 15.04 -11.20
CA ALA A 16 6.74 15.01 -11.47
C ALA A 16 6.38 14.29 -12.78
N ASP A 17 7.27 14.37 -13.79
CA ASP A 17 7.06 13.75 -15.10
C ASP A 17 7.38 12.24 -15.11
N GLU A 18 8.15 11.75 -14.13
CA GLU A 18 8.50 10.33 -13.98
C GLU A 18 7.62 9.59 -12.95
N MET A 19 6.73 10.31 -12.26
CA MET A 19 5.86 9.73 -11.25
C MET A 19 4.70 8.95 -11.90
N PRO A 20 4.47 7.68 -11.52
CA PRO A 20 3.29 6.95 -11.97
C PRO A 20 2.01 7.72 -11.60
N HIS A 21 1.09 7.87 -12.55
CA HIS A 21 -0.20 8.52 -12.31
C HIS A 21 -1.24 7.55 -11.76
N SER A 22 -1.00 6.25 -11.93
CA SER A 22 -1.87 5.17 -11.46
C SER A 22 -1.06 3.99 -10.92
N ILE A 23 -1.73 3.11 -10.17
CA ILE A 23 -1.14 1.86 -9.66
C ILE A 23 -0.63 0.99 -10.81
N ASP A 24 -1.41 0.92 -11.89
CA ASP A 24 -1.09 0.11 -13.05
C ASP A 24 0.17 0.59 -13.76
N GLU A 25 0.64 1.80 -13.53
CA GLU A 25 1.87 2.34 -14.12
C GLU A 25 3.13 2.07 -13.27
N ILE A 26 2.98 1.63 -12.02
CA ILE A 26 4.11 1.46 -11.07
C ILE A 26 5.11 0.39 -11.55
N ILE A 27 4.62 -0.78 -11.96
CA ILE A 27 5.47 -1.88 -12.45
C ILE A 27 5.60 -1.71 -13.96
N THR A 28 6.77 -1.34 -14.47
CA THR A 28 6.95 -1.12 -15.92
C THR A 28 7.63 -2.29 -16.64
N GLN A 29 8.30 -3.16 -15.90
CA GLN A 29 9.00 -4.33 -16.41
C GLN A 29 8.44 -5.61 -15.79
N ASN A 30 8.65 -6.75 -16.46
CA ASN A 30 8.27 -8.07 -15.94
C ASN A 30 6.79 -8.20 -15.51
N ARG A 31 5.89 -7.44 -16.14
CA ARG A 31 4.43 -7.50 -15.91
C ARG A 31 3.79 -8.87 -16.15
N HIS A 32 4.49 -9.76 -16.85
CA HIS A 32 4.07 -11.15 -17.07
C HIS A 32 4.39 -12.07 -15.88
N LEU A 33 5.20 -11.59 -14.92
CA LEU A 33 5.53 -12.28 -13.67
C LEU A 33 4.75 -11.67 -12.51
N MET A 34 4.63 -10.36 -12.46
CA MET A 34 3.98 -9.66 -11.36
C MET A 34 3.09 -8.50 -11.84
N GLN A 35 1.95 -8.32 -11.18
CA GLN A 35 1.04 -7.23 -11.43
C GLN A 35 0.58 -6.59 -10.13
N LEU A 36 0.40 -5.27 -10.15
CA LEU A 36 -0.16 -4.51 -9.05
C LEU A 36 -1.54 -3.99 -9.45
N SER A 37 -2.51 -4.06 -8.56
CA SER A 37 -3.88 -3.60 -8.81
C SER A 37 -4.59 -3.19 -7.52
N MET A 38 -5.71 -2.46 -7.64
CA MET A 38 -6.61 -2.29 -6.50
C MET A 38 -7.23 -3.62 -6.13
N THR A 39 -7.20 -3.97 -4.84
CA THR A 39 -7.73 -5.27 -4.37
C THR A 39 -9.21 -5.41 -4.67
N CYS A 40 -9.57 -6.52 -5.32
CA CYS A 40 -10.95 -6.86 -5.63
C CYS A 40 -11.60 -7.72 -4.53
N GLU A 41 -12.89 -7.99 -4.64
CA GLU A 41 -13.60 -8.79 -3.63
C GLU A 41 -13.14 -10.26 -3.61
N ASP A 42 -12.77 -10.81 -4.78
CA ASP A 42 -12.29 -12.19 -4.89
C ASP A 42 -10.95 -12.39 -4.15
N ASP A 43 -10.05 -11.41 -4.22
CA ASP A 43 -8.78 -11.40 -3.46
C ASP A 43 -9.02 -11.39 -1.93
N LEU A 44 -10.10 -10.74 -1.48
CA LEU A 44 -10.43 -10.60 -0.06
C LEU A 44 -11.13 -11.81 0.52
N TYR A 45 -11.86 -12.56 -0.32
CA TYR A 45 -12.61 -13.73 0.13
C TYR A 45 -11.80 -14.69 1.01
N PRO A 46 -10.59 -15.14 0.62
CA PRO A 46 -9.77 -16.02 1.45
C PRO A 46 -9.21 -15.37 2.72
N LEU A 47 -9.25 -14.03 2.82
CA LEU A 47 -8.75 -13.27 3.96
C LEU A 47 -9.84 -12.98 5.01
N TYR A 48 -11.12 -13.25 4.72
CA TYR A 48 -12.19 -13.01 5.69
C TYR A 48 -12.07 -13.95 6.88
N ARG A 49 -11.92 -13.36 8.06
CA ARG A 49 -11.94 -14.09 9.33
C ARG A 49 -12.35 -13.18 10.48
N LEU A 50 -12.90 -13.77 11.53
CA LEU A 50 -13.17 -13.06 12.77
C LEU A 50 -11.86 -12.63 13.42
N ILE A 51 -11.64 -11.33 13.58
CA ILE A 51 -10.47 -10.81 14.30
C ILE A 51 -10.90 -10.57 15.75
N LEU A 52 -10.33 -11.34 16.67
CA LEU A 52 -10.61 -11.20 18.09
C LEU A 52 -9.89 -9.96 18.64
N PRO A 53 -10.59 -9.03 19.31
CA PRO A 53 -10.01 -7.82 19.88
C PRO A 53 -9.32 -8.13 21.21
N THR A 54 -8.48 -9.17 21.26
CA THR A 54 -7.64 -9.45 22.43
C THR A 54 -6.49 -8.44 22.54
N ASP A 55 -6.13 -7.81 21.42
CA ASP A 55 -5.11 -6.78 21.34
C ASP A 55 -5.73 -5.45 20.91
N ALA A 56 -5.33 -4.36 21.59
CA ALA A 56 -5.69 -3.01 21.16
C ALA A 56 -5.09 -2.76 19.76
N PRO A 57 -5.84 -2.15 18.82
CA PRO A 57 -5.29 -1.78 17.52
C PRO A 57 -4.00 -0.98 17.69
N LYS A 58 -2.95 -1.37 16.95
CA LYS A 58 -1.67 -0.67 16.94
C LYS A 58 -1.83 0.78 16.47
N ASP A 59 -2.71 0.97 15.49
CA ASP A 59 -3.09 2.28 14.96
C ASP A 59 -4.46 2.24 14.26
N SER A 60 -4.94 3.41 13.86
CA SER A 60 -6.08 3.57 12.95
C SER A 60 -5.62 4.14 11.60
N MET A 61 -6.04 3.49 10.52
CA MET A 61 -5.77 3.87 9.14
C MET A 61 -6.99 4.59 8.56
N GLN A 62 -6.81 5.86 8.22
CA GLN A 62 -7.78 6.72 7.55
C GLN A 62 -7.48 6.80 6.05
N ASN A 63 -8.43 7.25 5.25
CA ASN A 63 -8.31 7.34 3.79
C ASN A 63 -7.67 6.09 3.19
N TRP A 64 -8.12 4.92 3.64
CA TRP A 64 -7.42 3.68 3.37
C TRP A 64 -7.88 3.02 2.07
N SER A 65 -6.98 2.26 1.48
CA SER A 65 -7.17 1.43 0.29
C SER A 65 -6.46 0.08 0.49
N LEU A 66 -6.91 -0.93 -0.24
CA LEU A 66 -6.23 -2.22 -0.32
C LEU A 66 -5.67 -2.38 -1.73
N VAL A 67 -4.42 -2.82 -1.81
CA VAL A 67 -3.69 -3.03 -3.06
C VAL A 67 -3.19 -4.46 -3.10
N THR A 68 -3.39 -5.14 -4.23
CA THR A 68 -2.95 -6.51 -4.46
C THR A 68 -1.68 -6.51 -5.31
N LEU A 69 -0.65 -7.25 -4.88
CA LEU A 69 0.48 -7.66 -5.70
C LEU A 69 0.28 -9.13 -6.08
N GLU A 70 0.00 -9.39 -7.34
CA GLU A 70 -0.21 -10.72 -7.89
C GLU A 70 1.11 -11.28 -8.45
N HIS A 71 1.40 -12.54 -8.12
CA HIS A 71 2.50 -13.34 -8.64
C HIS A 71 1.91 -14.32 -9.66
N ILE A 72 1.97 -13.94 -10.95
CA ILE A 72 1.15 -14.53 -12.02
C ILE A 72 1.50 -16.01 -12.28
N LEU A 73 2.78 -16.38 -12.20
CA LEU A 73 3.20 -17.75 -12.50
C LEU A 73 2.93 -18.71 -11.34
N GLU A 74 3.00 -18.21 -10.12
CA GLU A 74 2.81 -18.94 -8.88
C GLU A 74 1.32 -19.05 -8.50
N ALA A 75 0.46 -18.24 -9.13
CA ALA A 75 -0.95 -18.06 -8.75
C ALA A 75 -1.10 -17.70 -7.26
N GLU A 76 -0.15 -16.89 -6.76
CA GLU A 76 -0.12 -16.35 -5.41
C GLU A 76 -0.35 -14.85 -5.44
N PHE A 77 -0.80 -14.29 -4.32
CA PHE A 77 -0.97 -12.85 -4.20
C PHE A 77 -0.74 -12.37 -2.76
N GLU A 78 -0.39 -11.10 -2.65
CA GLU A 78 -0.26 -10.39 -1.39
C GLU A 78 -1.18 -9.17 -1.40
N VAL A 79 -1.87 -8.93 -0.29
CA VAL A 79 -2.75 -7.77 -0.13
C VAL A 79 -2.11 -6.83 0.89
N PHE A 80 -1.98 -5.55 0.55
CA PHE A 80 -1.40 -4.55 1.44
C PHE A 80 -2.45 -3.51 1.83
N LEU A 81 -2.47 -3.14 3.11
CA LEU A 81 -3.25 -2.00 3.59
C LEU A 81 -2.44 -0.72 3.42
N LEU A 82 -3.01 0.21 2.67
CA LEU A 82 -2.46 1.54 2.42
C LEU A 82 -3.40 2.57 3.03
N GLY A 83 -2.87 3.62 3.65
CA GLY A 83 -3.70 4.68 4.22
C GLY A 83 -2.92 5.64 5.08
N ASP A 84 -3.61 6.63 5.62
CA ASP A 84 -3.01 7.66 6.46
C ASP A 84 -3.14 7.28 7.92
N LYS A 85 -2.05 7.40 8.68
CA LYS A 85 -2.12 7.19 10.12
C LYS A 85 -2.95 8.30 10.76
N SER A 86 -3.77 7.93 11.75
CA SER A 86 -4.57 8.88 12.54
C SER A 86 -3.73 9.95 13.26
N ASP A 87 -2.45 9.67 13.53
CA ASP A 87 -1.51 10.59 14.18
C ASP A 87 -0.89 11.64 13.24
N GLY A 88 -1.27 11.65 11.96
CA GLY A 88 -0.82 12.63 10.98
C GLY A 88 0.59 12.39 10.43
N ARG A 89 1.24 11.26 10.72
CA ARG A 89 2.61 10.95 10.22
C ARG A 89 2.66 10.50 8.75
N GLY A 90 1.73 11.00 7.94
CA GLY A 90 1.63 10.72 6.51
C GLY A 90 1.11 9.32 6.16
N PRO A 91 1.12 8.99 4.85
CA PRO A 91 0.68 7.70 4.35
C PRO A 91 1.58 6.57 4.82
N ARG A 92 1.01 5.37 4.93
CA ARG A 92 1.71 4.12 5.26
C ARG A 92 1.13 2.98 4.46
N ILE A 93 2.02 2.05 4.11
CA ILE A 93 1.68 0.73 3.62
C ILE A 93 2.09 -0.30 4.68
N THR A 94 1.23 -1.28 4.94
CA THR A 94 1.52 -2.35 5.90
C THR A 94 2.29 -3.50 5.25
N SER A 95 2.73 -4.48 6.05
CA SER A 95 3.04 -5.80 5.50
C SER A 95 1.77 -6.52 5.01
N ASN A 96 1.93 -7.67 4.35
CA ASN A 96 0.84 -8.46 3.79
C ASN A 96 -0.29 -8.69 4.81
N VAL A 97 -1.53 -8.47 4.37
CA VAL A 97 -2.76 -8.66 5.11
C VAL A 97 -3.05 -10.15 5.18
N THR A 98 -3.23 -10.66 6.39
CA THR A 98 -3.56 -12.07 6.64
C THR A 98 -4.99 -12.27 7.13
N GLY A 99 -5.71 -11.18 7.39
CA GLY A 99 -7.07 -11.25 7.87
C GLY A 99 -7.80 -9.92 7.78
N VAL A 100 -9.07 -9.99 7.42
CA VAL A 100 -9.97 -8.84 7.30
C VAL A 100 -11.27 -9.13 8.03
N ASP A 101 -11.69 -8.18 8.86
CA ASP A 101 -13.00 -8.15 9.54
C ASP A 101 -13.63 -6.78 9.34
N PHE A 102 -14.35 -6.59 8.22
CA PHE A 102 -15.01 -5.31 7.93
C PHE A 102 -16.19 -5.03 8.88
N GLY A 103 -16.78 -6.05 9.49
CA GLY A 103 -17.84 -5.87 10.49
C GLY A 103 -17.32 -5.16 11.73
N ARG A 104 -16.09 -5.47 12.14
CA ARG A 104 -15.36 -4.79 13.24
C ARG A 104 -14.45 -3.67 12.77
N LYS A 105 -14.30 -3.48 11.45
CA LYS A 105 -13.35 -2.55 10.82
C LYS A 105 -11.91 -2.82 11.27
N LEU A 106 -11.48 -4.08 11.21
CA LEU A 106 -10.14 -4.50 11.61
C LEU A 106 -9.41 -5.22 10.48
N ILE A 107 -8.10 -5.05 10.44
CA ILE A 107 -7.18 -5.80 9.59
C ILE A 107 -6.01 -6.31 10.42
N THR A 108 -5.59 -7.55 10.14
CA THR A 108 -4.38 -8.17 10.72
C THR A 108 -3.35 -8.42 9.63
N THR A 109 -2.07 -8.22 9.93
CA THR A 109 -0.98 -8.38 8.96
C THR A 109 0.00 -9.48 9.37
N THR A 110 0.91 -9.88 8.47
CA THR A 110 1.96 -10.87 8.72
C THR A 110 2.91 -10.50 9.85
N SER A 111 3.04 -9.21 10.20
CA SER A 111 3.84 -8.75 11.34
C SER A 111 3.12 -8.91 12.68
N GLY A 112 1.90 -9.48 12.69
CA GLY A 112 1.06 -9.60 13.88
C GLY A 112 0.39 -8.30 14.30
N SER A 113 0.53 -7.22 13.53
CA SER A 113 -0.10 -5.93 13.84
C SER A 113 -1.60 -5.96 13.50
N VAL A 114 -2.41 -5.36 14.36
CA VAL A 114 -3.85 -5.10 14.14
C VAL A 114 -4.06 -3.63 13.86
N TYR A 115 -4.80 -3.30 12.80
CA TYR A 115 -5.12 -1.93 12.41
C TYR A 115 -6.64 -1.73 12.42
N ALA A 116 -7.08 -0.62 13.00
CA ALA A 116 -8.46 -0.17 12.90
C ALA A 116 -8.67 0.61 11.59
N LEU A 117 -9.78 0.35 10.91
CA LEU A 117 -10.14 1.02 9.67
C LEU A 117 -11.08 2.20 9.95
N GLY A 118 -10.65 3.38 9.54
CA GLY A 118 -11.48 4.57 9.48
C GLY A 118 -12.22 4.66 8.14
N ASP A 119 -12.25 5.87 7.59
CA ASP A 119 -12.89 6.12 6.30
C ASP A 119 -12.04 5.54 5.15
N ARG A 120 -12.71 4.88 4.21
CA ARG A 120 -12.07 4.36 3.00
C ARG A 120 -11.81 5.51 2.04
N ALA A 121 -10.64 5.51 1.40
CA ALA A 121 -10.37 6.44 0.31
C ALA A 121 -11.33 6.21 -0.87
N LYS A 122 -11.73 7.31 -1.52
CA LYS A 122 -12.49 7.23 -2.78
C LYS A 122 -11.60 6.88 -3.97
N GLU A 123 -10.38 7.40 -3.95
CA GLU A 123 -9.36 7.24 -4.98
C GLU A 123 -8.00 7.14 -4.29
N ILE A 124 -7.04 6.45 -4.92
CA ILE A 124 -5.67 6.41 -4.42
C ILE A 124 -5.00 7.77 -4.62
N SER A 125 -4.38 8.29 -3.56
CA SER A 125 -3.66 9.57 -3.64
C SER A 125 -2.28 9.41 -4.30
N PRO A 126 -1.69 10.49 -4.87
CA PRO A 126 -0.30 10.46 -5.30
C PRO A 126 0.68 10.07 -4.18
N ALA A 127 0.40 10.48 -2.94
CA ALA A 127 1.20 10.14 -1.77
C ALA A 127 1.20 8.62 -1.49
N HIS A 128 0.06 7.97 -1.72
CA HIS A 128 -0.12 6.54 -1.62
C HIS A 128 0.63 5.80 -2.74
N ILE A 129 0.59 6.30 -3.97
CA ILE A 129 1.38 5.75 -5.10
C ILE A 129 2.87 5.78 -4.78
N ILE A 130 3.39 6.92 -4.30
CA ILE A 130 4.80 7.06 -3.89
C ILE A 130 5.15 6.02 -2.81
N MET A 131 4.28 5.83 -1.82
CA MET A 131 4.50 4.88 -0.72
C MET A 131 4.59 3.44 -1.21
N ILE A 132 3.80 3.05 -2.22
CA ILE A 132 3.91 1.73 -2.86
C ILE A 132 5.28 1.60 -3.52
N CYS A 133 5.70 2.58 -4.31
CA CYS A 133 6.99 2.52 -4.99
C CYS A 133 8.16 2.41 -4.00
N VAL A 134 8.11 3.15 -2.88
CA VAL A 134 9.08 3.05 -1.79
C VAL A 134 9.11 1.62 -1.23
N ALA A 135 7.96 1.03 -0.89
CA ALA A 135 7.91 -0.31 -0.33
C ALA A 135 8.41 -1.41 -1.28
N LEU A 136 8.12 -1.31 -2.59
CA LEU A 136 8.65 -2.24 -3.59
C LEU A 136 10.19 -2.12 -3.72
N ASN A 137 10.73 -0.90 -3.63
CA ASN A 137 12.17 -0.70 -3.64
C ASN A 137 12.85 -1.16 -2.33
N GLU A 138 12.24 -0.91 -1.17
CA GLU A 138 12.77 -1.33 0.14
C GLU A 138 12.75 -2.86 0.32
N SER A 139 11.78 -3.56 -0.28
CA SER A 139 11.75 -5.03 -0.32
C SER A 139 12.77 -5.64 -1.29
N GLY A 140 13.45 -4.80 -2.10
CA GLY A 140 14.51 -5.23 -3.01
C GLY A 140 14.05 -5.74 -4.37
N ILE A 141 12.74 -5.73 -4.66
CA ILE A 141 12.19 -6.19 -5.95
C ILE A 141 11.90 -5.05 -6.92
N GLY A 142 11.87 -3.79 -6.46
CA GLY A 142 11.48 -2.63 -7.25
C GLY A 142 12.27 -2.46 -8.56
N GLU A 143 13.60 -2.58 -8.50
CA GLU A 143 14.47 -2.45 -9.68
C GLU A 143 14.14 -3.51 -10.75
N ALA A 144 13.95 -4.77 -10.35
CA ALA A 144 13.61 -5.85 -11.26
C ALA A 144 12.22 -5.67 -11.89
N LEU A 145 11.32 -4.94 -11.24
CA LEU A 145 9.98 -4.62 -11.73
C LEU A 145 9.92 -3.30 -12.53
N GLY A 146 11.06 -2.61 -12.70
CA GLY A 146 11.11 -1.30 -13.35
C GLY A 146 10.34 -0.23 -12.58
N VAL A 147 10.22 -0.38 -11.25
CA VAL A 147 9.65 0.64 -10.38
C VAL A 147 10.64 1.79 -10.30
N ALA A 148 10.16 3.01 -10.53
CA ALA A 148 11.02 4.18 -10.45
C ALA A 148 11.72 4.26 -9.07
N PRO A 149 13.03 4.57 -9.02
CA PRO A 149 13.79 4.60 -7.79
C PRO A 149 13.44 5.87 -7.01
N PHE A 150 12.38 5.81 -6.20
CA PHE A 150 12.11 6.86 -5.23
C PHE A 150 12.95 6.63 -3.98
N TRP A 151 13.47 7.73 -3.44
CA TRP A 151 14.39 7.80 -2.30
C TRP A 151 14.28 6.60 -1.33
N LYS A 152 15.37 5.84 -1.22
CA LYS A 152 15.60 4.91 -0.10
C LYS A 152 15.62 5.76 1.16
N GLY A 153 14.69 5.54 2.10
CA GLY A 153 14.64 6.28 3.34
C GLY A 153 16.01 6.27 4.03
N THR A 154 16.53 7.46 4.32
CA THR A 154 17.62 7.65 5.28
C THR A 154 17.19 7.25 6.69
#